data_AF-A0A925DEL0-F1
#
_entry.id   AF-A0A925DEL0-F1
#
_cell.length_a   1.000
_cell.length_b   1.000
_cell.length_c   1.000
_cell.angle_alpha   90.00
_cell.angle_beta   90.00
_cell.angle_gamma   90.00
#
_symmetry.space_group_name_H-M   'P 1'
#
loop_
_entity.id
_entity.type
_entity.pdbx_description
1 polymer ?
#
loop_
_entity_poly.entity_id
_entity_poly.type
_entity_poly.pdbx_seq_one_letter_code
_entity_poly.pdbx_strand_id
1 'polypeptide(L)'
;MKNDTDIQLSGPFKAIDGAGRSHDVKGIRIFDEGYGIIDVYVDFATTLDAGSCKDKTLLGQILTQLRSLGYVGPDFGLSDPALQERKLIVLEAPEEFNAFAAKKGWKNLAEEFGDDDA
;
A
#
# COMPACT_ATOMS: atom_id res chain seq x y z
N MET A 1 -12.80 14.18 -9.92
CA MET A 1 -11.49 14.22 -10.59
C MET A 1 -10.85 12.86 -10.35
N LYS A 2 -10.58 12.07 -11.40
CA LYS A 2 -9.81 10.84 -11.26
C LYS A 2 -8.36 11.30 -11.18
N ASN A 3 -7.77 11.27 -9.99
CA ASN A 3 -6.35 11.50 -9.85
C ASN A 3 -5.67 10.32 -10.54
N ASP A 4 -4.95 10.58 -11.64
CA ASP A 4 -4.21 9.56 -12.41
C ASP A 4 -3.14 8.85 -11.55
N THR A 5 -2.90 9.37 -10.33
CA THR A 5 -1.96 8.89 -9.33
C THR A 5 -2.54 7.92 -8.30
N ASP A 6 -3.86 7.72 -8.26
CA ASP A 6 -4.49 6.70 -7.40
C ASP A 6 -4.71 5.41 -8.21
N ILE A 7 -3.93 4.38 -7.90
CA ILE A 7 -3.97 3.12 -8.64
C ILE A 7 -4.42 2.00 -7.71
N GLN A 8 -5.59 1.44 -8.02
CA GLN A 8 -6.13 0.29 -7.31
C GLN A 8 -5.37 -0.98 -7.71
N LEU A 9 -4.67 -1.59 -6.75
CA LEU A 9 -3.91 -2.82 -6.93
C LEU A 9 -4.78 -4.07 -6.72
N SER A 10 -5.71 -4.01 -5.77
CA SER A 10 -6.55 -5.15 -5.38
C SER A 10 -8.01 -4.77 -5.18
N GLY A 11 -8.91 -5.71 -5.42
CA GLY A 11 -10.31 -5.60 -4.98
C GLY A 11 -10.49 -5.96 -3.50
N PRO A 12 -11.74 -5.98 -3.00
CA PRO A 12 -12.03 -6.32 -1.62
C PRO A 12 -11.59 -7.73 -1.24
N PHE A 13 -11.05 -7.88 -0.03
CA PHE A 13 -10.65 -9.17 0.53
C PHE A 13 -10.75 -9.16 2.06
N LYS A 14 -10.64 -10.35 2.68
CA LYS A 14 -10.62 -10.48 4.13
C LYS A 14 -9.21 -10.76 4.61
N ALA A 15 -8.79 -10.06 5.66
CA ALA A 15 -7.53 -10.30 6.35
C ALA A 15 -7.80 -10.68 7.81
N ILE A 16 -6.95 -11.52 8.39
CA ILE A 16 -7.07 -11.97 9.79
C ILE A 16 -5.84 -11.47 10.56
N ASP A 17 -6.06 -10.85 11.71
CA ASP A 17 -4.97 -10.37 12.58
C ASP A 17 -4.46 -11.46 13.53
N GLY A 18 -3.41 -11.14 14.31
CA GLY A 18 -2.80 -12.08 15.25
C GLY A 18 -3.72 -12.47 16.42
N ALA A 19 -4.79 -11.71 16.66
CA ALA A 19 -5.83 -12.03 17.65
C ALA A 19 -6.95 -12.90 17.06
N GLY A 20 -6.86 -13.28 15.78
CA GLY A 20 -7.87 -14.08 15.09
C GLY A 20 -9.10 -13.28 14.65
N ARG A 21 -9.03 -11.95 14.65
CA ARG A 21 -10.14 -11.10 14.23
C ARG A 21 -10.10 -10.89 12.73
N SER A 22 -11.27 -11.01 12.10
CA SER A 22 -11.42 -10.76 10.66
C SER A 22 -11.62 -9.27 10.41
N HIS A 23 -10.84 -8.73 9.48
CA HIS A 23 -10.91 -7.37 8.99
C HIS A 23 -11.35 -7.39 7.52
N ASP A 24 -12.39 -6.62 7.21
CA ASP A 24 -12.86 -6.42 5.84
C ASP A 24 -12.04 -5.33 5.17
N VAL A 25 -11.22 -5.71 4.21
CA VAL A 25 -10.39 -4.79 3.42
C VAL A 25 -11.15 -4.45 2.14
N LYS A 26 -11.32 -3.16 1.87
CA LYS A 26 -11.96 -2.66 0.65
C LYS A 26 -11.06 -2.82 -0.57
N GLY A 27 -9.75 -2.72 -0.36
CA GLY A 27 -8.74 -2.93 -1.37
C GLY A 27 -7.41 -2.32 -0.98
N ILE A 28 -6.42 -2.55 -1.82
CA ILE A 28 -5.08 -1.97 -1.73
C ILE A 28 -4.92 -1.01 -2.89
N ARG A 29 -4.47 0.20 -2.62
CA ARG A 29 -4.17 1.23 -3.62
C ARG A 29 -2.82 1.84 -3.35
N ILE A 30 -2.23 2.42 -4.37
CA ILE A 30 -1.01 3.22 -4.27
C ILE A 30 -1.34 4.65 -4.59
N PHE A 31 -0.64 5.57 -3.93
CA PHE A 31 -0.71 6.98 -4.22
C PHE A 31 0.71 7.47 -4.46
N ASP A 32 0.95 8.08 -5.62
CA ASP A 32 2.22 8.73 -5.91
C ASP A 32 2.15 10.21 -5.52
N GLU A 33 2.96 10.59 -4.55
CA GLU A 33 3.13 11.98 -4.12
C GLU A 33 4.23 12.72 -4.92
N GLY A 34 4.96 12.04 -5.81
CA GLY A 34 6.00 12.60 -6.65
C GLY A 34 7.37 12.72 -5.98
N TYR A 35 7.59 12.04 -4.85
CA TYR A 35 8.86 12.05 -4.11
C TYR A 35 9.77 10.85 -4.42
N GLY A 36 9.37 9.96 -5.34
CA GLY A 36 10.12 8.77 -5.73
C GLY A 36 9.97 7.57 -4.78
N ILE A 37 9.15 7.71 -3.73
CA ILE A 37 8.76 6.65 -2.80
C ILE A 37 7.25 6.45 -2.93
N ILE A 38 6.81 5.19 -2.96
CA ILE A 38 5.40 4.83 -3.08
C ILE A 38 4.87 4.40 -1.71
N ASP A 39 3.86 5.13 -1.22
CA ASP A 39 3.05 4.67 -0.10
C ASP A 39 1.93 3.76 -0.58
N VAL A 40 1.75 2.64 0.13
CA VAL A 40 0.69 1.67 -0.14
C VAL A 40 -0.41 1.82 0.91
N TYR A 41 -1.59 2.16 0.43
CA TYR A 41 -2.78 2.42 1.21
C TYR A 41 -3.66 1.18 1.23
N VAL A 42 -4.01 0.74 2.44
CA VAL A 42 -4.88 -0.40 2.68
C VAL A 42 -6.15 0.08 3.36
N ASP A 43 -7.24 0.15 2.60
CA ASP A 43 -8.51 0.69 3.07
C ASP A 43 -9.36 -0.39 3.74
N PHE A 44 -9.88 -0.12 4.92
CA PHE A 44 -10.72 -1.03 5.68
C PHE A 44 -12.19 -0.58 5.69
N ALA A 45 -13.11 -1.55 5.72
CA ALA A 45 -14.55 -1.29 5.81
C ALA A 45 -14.93 -0.80 7.22
N THR A 46 -14.31 -1.39 8.24
CA THR A 46 -14.54 -1.11 9.65
C THR A 46 -13.37 -0.34 10.27
N THR A 47 -13.64 0.32 11.41
CA THR A 47 -12.56 0.92 12.19
C THR A 47 -11.65 -0.15 12.77
N LEU A 48 -10.35 0.03 12.60
CA LEU A 48 -9.29 -0.73 13.22
C LEU A 48 -9.06 -0.28 14.66
N ASP A 49 -8.60 -1.21 15.49
CA ASP A 49 -8.10 -0.90 16.82
C ASP A 49 -6.77 -0.15 16.75
N ALA A 50 -6.52 0.65 17.79
CA ALA A 50 -5.25 1.32 17.97
C ALA A 50 -4.11 0.29 17.97
N GLY A 51 -3.17 0.43 17.03
CA GLY A 51 -2.04 -0.48 16.88
C GLY A 51 -2.25 -1.65 15.91
N SER A 52 -3.40 -1.76 15.23
CA SER A 52 -3.60 -2.80 14.19
C SER A 52 -2.57 -2.70 13.06
N CYS A 53 -2.08 -1.49 12.76
CA CYS A 53 -0.98 -1.29 11.82
C CYS A 53 0.33 -1.97 12.24
N LYS A 54 0.53 -2.27 13.52
CA LYS A 54 1.71 -2.98 14.04
C LYS A 54 1.54 -4.50 14.12
N ASP A 55 0.37 -5.01 13.76
CA ASP A 55 0.10 -6.44 13.78
C ASP A 55 0.77 -7.13 12.59
N LYS A 56 1.85 -7.86 12.86
CA LYS A 56 2.63 -8.58 11.84
C LYS A 56 1.82 -9.63 11.09
N THR A 57 0.81 -10.22 11.71
CA THR A 57 -0.06 -11.21 11.07
C THR A 57 -0.97 -10.52 10.05
N LEU A 58 -1.57 -9.39 10.44
CA LEU A 58 -2.38 -8.57 9.55
C LEU A 58 -1.55 -8.08 8.35
N LEU A 59 -0.36 -7.54 8.60
CA LEU A 59 0.57 -7.12 7.56
C LEU A 59 0.97 -8.30 6.65
N GLY A 60 1.23 -9.48 7.22
CA GLY A 60 1.53 -10.69 6.46
C GLY A 60 0.39 -11.12 5.54
N GLN A 61 -0.87 -10.98 5.97
CA GLN A 61 -2.05 -11.26 5.12
C GLN A 61 -2.15 -10.27 3.95
N ILE A 62 -1.93 -8.98 4.21
CA ILE A 62 -1.91 -7.93 3.17
C ILE A 62 -0.80 -8.22 2.15
N LEU A 63 0.41 -8.55 2.61
CA LEU A 63 1.54 -8.92 1.74
C LEU A 63 1.28 -10.20 0.96
N THR A 64 0.61 -11.18 1.56
CA THR A 64 0.19 -12.39 0.87
C THR A 64 -0.77 -12.07 -0.28
N GLN A 65 -1.69 -11.13 -0.07
CA GLN A 65 -2.58 -10.65 -1.12
C GLN A 65 -1.81 -9.95 -2.25
N LEU A 66 -0.82 -9.10 -1.93
CA LEU A 66 0.06 -8.49 -2.93
C LEU A 66 0.86 -9.53 -3.72
N ARG A 67 1.40 -10.55 -3.04
CA ARG A 67 2.13 -11.66 -3.69
C ARG A 67 1.24 -12.45 -4.63
N SER A 68 -0.01 -12.68 -4.26
CA SER A 68 -1.03 -13.30 -5.13
C SER A 68 -1.29 -12.48 -6.41
N LEU A 69 -1.16 -11.15 -6.34
CA LEU A 69 -1.30 -10.25 -7.48
C LEU A 69 -0.06 -10.17 -8.38
N GLY A 70 1.04 -10.83 -7.97
CA GLY A 70 2.30 -10.93 -8.70
C GLY A 70 3.46 -10.13 -8.11
N TYR A 71 3.32 -9.55 -6.90
CA TYR A 71 4.45 -8.90 -6.24
C TYR A 71 5.45 -9.94 -5.74
N VAL A 72 6.74 -9.74 -6.06
CA VAL A 72 7.85 -10.56 -5.58
C VAL A 72 8.93 -9.62 -5.08
N GLY A 73 9.14 -9.59 -3.77
CA GLY A 73 10.07 -8.67 -3.12
C GLY A 73 10.00 -8.76 -1.60
N PRO A 74 10.74 -7.88 -0.89
CA PRO A 74 10.76 -7.85 0.57
C PRO A 74 9.41 -7.47 1.18
N ASP A 75 9.28 -7.67 2.48
CA ASP A 75 8.10 -7.24 3.23
C ASP A 75 8.10 -5.71 3.38
N PHE A 76 6.91 -5.11 3.51
CA PHE A 76 6.77 -3.67 3.61
C PHE A 76 7.06 -3.15 5.02
N GLY A 77 7.51 -1.90 5.08
CA GLY A 77 7.65 -1.15 6.31
C GLY A 77 6.33 -0.51 6.76
N LEU A 78 6.29 -0.10 8.03
CA LEU A 78 5.24 0.82 8.49
C LEU A 78 5.61 2.23 8.03
N SER A 79 4.68 2.88 7.33
CA SER A 79 4.82 4.31 7.01
C SER A 79 4.58 5.18 8.26
N ASP A 80 4.71 6.50 8.11
CA ASP A 80 4.68 7.43 9.23
C ASP A 80 3.40 7.28 10.09
N PRO A 81 3.50 7.25 11.43
CA PRO A 81 2.34 7.16 12.30
C PRO A 81 1.32 8.29 12.08
N ALA A 82 1.72 9.45 11.56
CA ALA A 82 0.83 10.56 11.24
C ALA A 82 -0.11 10.25 10.05
N LEU A 83 0.27 9.33 9.17
CA LEU A 83 -0.53 8.90 8.03
C LEU A 83 -1.50 7.76 8.36
N GLN A 84 -1.33 7.13 9.53
CA GLN A 84 -2.19 6.03 9.96
C GLN A 84 -3.55 6.56 10.42
N GLU A 85 -4.62 6.05 9.82
CA GLU A 85 -5.98 6.41 10.25
C GLU A 85 -6.74 5.21 10.81
N ARG A 86 -7.91 5.49 11.41
CA ARG A 86 -8.76 4.46 12.00
C ARG A 86 -9.29 3.45 10.98
N LYS A 87 -9.28 3.74 9.68
CA LYS A 87 -9.78 2.85 8.61
C LYS A 87 -8.77 2.66 7.49
N LEU A 88 -7.53 3.07 7.69
CA LEU A 88 -6.50 3.09 6.67
C LEU A 88 -5.18 2.74 7.33
N ILE A 89 -4.49 1.74 6.76
CA ILE A 89 -3.09 1.49 7.07
C ILE A 89 -2.27 1.97 5.88
N VAL A 90 -1.23 2.75 6.16
CA VAL A 90 -0.26 3.19 5.16
C VAL A 90 1.05 2.44 5.38
N LEU A 91 1.54 1.80 4.33
CA LEU A 91 2.77 1.00 4.35
C LEU A 91 3.80 1.63 3.42
N GLU A 92 5.03 1.66 3.89
CA GLU A 92 6.16 2.12 3.08
C GLU A 92 6.60 0.94 2.21
N ALA A 93 6.49 1.10 0.88
CA ALA A 93 6.93 0.09 -0.06
C ALA A 93 8.46 0.17 -0.25
N PRO A 94 9.15 -0.98 -0.33
CA PRO A 94 10.55 -1.02 -0.71
C PRO A 94 10.72 -0.64 -2.19
N GLU A 95 11.91 -0.18 -2.59
CA GLU A 95 12.20 0.22 -3.98
C GLU A 95 11.89 -0.89 -5.00
N GLU A 96 12.09 -2.17 -4.66
CA GLU A 96 11.75 -3.28 -5.57
C GLU A 96 10.25 -3.37 -5.90
N PHE A 97 9.39 -2.76 -5.08
CA PHE A 97 7.96 -2.66 -5.37
C PHE A 97 7.66 -1.77 -6.58
N ASN A 98 8.51 -0.80 -6.89
CA ASN A 98 8.32 0.14 -8.00
C ASN A 98 8.15 -0.61 -9.34
N ALA A 99 8.91 -1.68 -9.56
CA ALA A 99 8.78 -2.51 -10.76
C ALA A 99 7.42 -3.24 -10.85
N PHE A 100 6.83 -3.62 -9.72
CA PHE A 100 5.48 -4.20 -9.68
C PHE A 100 4.41 -3.11 -9.88
N ALA A 101 4.54 -1.98 -9.20
CA ALA A 101 3.66 -0.84 -9.34
C ALA A 101 3.62 -0.35 -10.80
N ALA A 102 4.77 -0.24 -11.46
CA ALA A 102 4.87 0.17 -12.87
C ALA A 102 4.10 -0.77 -13.80
N LYS A 103 4.15 -2.09 -13.55
CA LYS A 103 3.34 -3.08 -14.30
C LYS A 103 1.84 -2.92 -14.09
N LYS A 104 1.41 -2.28 -12.99
CA LYS A 104 0.02 -1.96 -12.69
C LYS A 104 -0.41 -0.58 -13.21
N GLY A 105 0.50 0.14 -13.86
CA GLY A 105 0.24 1.46 -14.45
C GLY A 105 0.78 2.63 -13.64
N TRP A 106 1.56 2.38 -12.57
CA TRP A 106 2.25 3.45 -11.86
C TRP A 106 3.30 4.09 -12.76
N LYS A 107 3.41 5.41 -12.69
CA LYS A 107 4.43 6.20 -13.36
C LYS A 107 5.19 6.91 -12.27
N ASN A 108 6.51 6.80 -12.31
CA ASN A 108 7.36 7.50 -11.36
C ASN A 108 7.38 8.98 -11.71
N LEU A 109 6.55 9.78 -11.04
CA LEU A 109 6.49 11.21 -11.30
C LEU A 109 7.82 11.91 -10.97
N ALA A 110 8.61 11.39 -10.02
CA ALA A 110 9.91 11.96 -9.68
C ALA A 110 10.95 11.83 -10.82
N GLU A 111 10.84 10.78 -11.64
CA GLU A 111 11.68 10.64 -12.85
C GLU A 111 11.25 11.61 -13.95
N GLU A 112 9.96 11.97 -14.04
CA GLU A 112 9.47 12.94 -15.03
C GLU A 112 9.93 14.38 -14.73
N PHE A 113 10.25 14.72 -13.47
CA PHE A 113 10.77 16.04 -13.09
C PHE A 113 12.32 16.13 -13.10
N GLY A 114 13.02 15.04 -13.43
CA GLY A 114 14.49 14.98 -13.45
C GLY A 114 15.17 15.41 -14.75
N ASP A 115 14.39 15.72 -15.81
CA ASP A 115 14.90 15.89 -17.19
C ASP A 115 14.65 17.32 -17.77
N ASP A 116 14.62 18.37 -16.92
CA ASP A 116 14.52 19.78 -17.37
C ASP A 116 15.73 20.64 -16.94
N ASP A 117 16.94 20.06 -16.92
CA ASP A 117 18.20 20.79 -16.76
C ASP A 117 19.25 20.21 -17.74
N ALA A 118 19.09 20.51 -19.03
CA ALA A 118 20.06 20.23 -20.10
C ALA A 118 20.31 21.47 -20.97
#